data_AF-A0A4Q3V7J4-F1
#
_entry.id   AF-A0A4Q3V7J4-F1
#
_cell.length_a   1.000
_cell.length_b   1.000
_cell.length_c   1.000
_cell.angle_alpha   90.00
_cell.angle_beta   90.00
_cell.angle_gamma   90.00
#
_symmetry.space_group_name_H-M   'P 1'
#
loop_
_entity.id
_entity.type
_entity.pdbx_description
1 polymer ?
#
loop_
_entity_poly.entity_id
_entity_poly.type
_entity_poly.pdbx_seq_one_letter_code
_entity_poly.pdbx_strand_id
1 'polypeptide(L)'
;QTLRRLSLAHATRFGLALSLGTAIYRLAHLPLGYWIPLTTTFLLRPDYATTVVKGFGRFVGTFLGVLAATLCVQFGPHDPWYHASLAIGAGWLMFAFFEVSFTFYIVALTFYVIVGLAALGRSEVGVGIERTFTTAIGALLAVATTFVWPVWESRRVRGVFREAFQAQMAFGEGLTRLPFSGTSVEQLEELRHQARALRIEAERVVEASQLEPRWSRDREADDAVRWIEQLDGNAAMLLSLHAQALEQRAGRIPEEPQARASLQRAISEARLMVGKLA
;
A
#
# COMPACT_ATOMS: atom_id res chain seq x y z
N GLN A 1 18.59 -6.33 16.90
CA GLN A 1 19.24 -4.99 16.88
C GLN A 1 18.83 -4.15 15.66
N THR A 2 18.54 -4.75 14.52
CA THR A 2 18.16 -4.09 13.24
C THR A 2 16.83 -3.33 13.31
N LEU A 3 15.79 -3.91 13.92
CA LEU A 3 14.47 -3.26 14.10
C LEU A 3 14.55 -1.97 14.93
N ARG A 4 15.42 -1.93 15.94
CA ARG A 4 15.62 -0.76 16.81
C ARG A 4 16.36 0.38 16.10
N ARG A 5 17.24 0.06 15.14
CA ARG A 5 17.91 1.09 14.31
C ARG A 5 16.98 1.67 13.25
N LEU A 6 16.14 0.83 12.64
CA LEU A 6 15.12 1.26 11.68
C LEU A 6 14.06 2.15 12.35
N SER A 7 13.63 1.83 13.57
CA SER A 7 12.67 2.66 14.32
C SER A 7 13.27 4.01 14.75
N LEU A 8 14.55 4.05 15.16
CA LEU A 8 15.22 5.29 15.57
C LEU A 8 15.41 6.27 14.39
N ALA A 9 15.85 5.78 13.22
CA ALA A 9 15.99 6.62 12.03
C ALA A 9 14.64 7.23 11.63
N HIS A 10 13.58 6.41 11.64
CA HIS A 10 12.23 6.87 11.34
C HIS A 10 11.72 7.88 12.37
N ALA A 11 11.91 7.62 13.67
CA ALA A 11 11.49 8.53 14.75
C ALA A 11 12.22 9.88 14.67
N THR A 12 13.52 9.87 14.37
CA THR A 12 14.32 11.10 14.22
C THR A 12 13.85 11.91 13.01
N ARG A 13 13.64 11.23 11.88
CA ARG A 13 13.08 11.83 10.66
C ARG A 13 11.71 12.45 10.91
N PHE A 14 10.85 11.72 11.61
CA PHE A 14 9.51 12.18 11.98
C PHE A 14 9.58 13.41 12.87
N GLY A 15 10.40 13.39 13.93
CA GLY A 15 10.62 14.54 14.80
C GLY A 15 11.10 15.77 14.04
N LEU A 16 12.10 15.64 13.18
CA LEU A 16 12.63 16.74 12.36
C LEU A 16 11.57 17.32 11.41
N ALA A 17 10.81 16.45 10.72
CA ALA A 17 9.75 16.89 9.82
C ALA A 17 8.67 17.68 10.57
N LEU A 18 8.26 17.22 11.76
CA LEU A 18 7.27 17.95 12.56
C LEU A 18 7.79 19.25 13.13
N SER A 19 9.03 19.29 13.59
CA SER A 19 9.68 20.51 14.06
C SER A 19 9.77 21.54 12.95
N LEU A 20 10.18 21.13 11.74
CA LEU A 20 10.29 22.03 10.59
C LEU A 20 8.91 22.52 10.14
N GLY A 21 7.93 21.62 10.03
CA GLY A 21 6.54 22.00 9.71
C GLY A 21 5.94 22.96 10.73
N THR A 22 6.28 22.77 12.01
CA THR A 22 5.85 23.65 13.10
C THR A 22 6.53 25.02 13.03
N ALA A 23 7.83 25.05 12.76
CA ALA A 23 8.58 26.30 12.60
C ALA A 23 8.05 27.11 11.42
N ILE A 24 7.77 26.46 10.27
CA ILE A 24 7.21 27.10 9.08
C ILE A 24 5.93 27.86 9.43
N TYR A 25 4.94 27.22 10.04
CA TYR A 25 3.67 27.92 10.29
C TYR A 25 3.77 28.98 11.38
N ARG A 26 4.60 28.78 12.40
CA ARG A 26 4.77 29.75 13.49
C ARG A 26 5.48 31.02 13.01
N LEU A 27 6.51 30.88 12.18
CA LEU A 27 7.27 32.01 11.64
C LEU A 27 6.51 32.75 10.53
N ALA A 28 5.72 32.04 9.72
CA ALA A 28 4.89 32.63 8.69
C ALA A 28 3.52 33.14 9.19
N HIS A 29 3.24 33.01 10.51
CA HIS A 29 1.99 33.43 11.15
C HIS A 29 0.72 32.93 10.43
N LEU A 30 0.73 31.68 9.97
CA LEU A 30 -0.39 31.09 9.21
C LEU A 30 -1.56 30.75 10.15
N PRO A 31 -2.77 31.32 9.96
CA PRO A 31 -3.92 31.18 10.86
C PRO A 31 -4.36 29.73 11.15
N LEU A 32 -4.26 28.84 10.16
CA LEU A 32 -4.54 27.41 10.22
C LEU A 32 -3.31 26.57 9.87
N GLY A 33 -2.09 27.11 9.97
CA GLY A 33 -0.90 26.39 9.55
C GLY A 33 -0.53 25.16 10.40
N TYR A 34 -1.24 24.90 11.51
CA TYR A 34 -1.17 23.63 12.25
C TYR A 34 -1.52 22.41 11.37
N TRP A 35 -2.24 22.60 10.25
CA TRP A 35 -2.48 21.53 9.27
C TRP A 35 -1.20 21.01 8.60
N ILE A 36 -0.12 21.79 8.58
CA ILE A 36 1.17 21.38 7.99
C ILE A 36 1.76 20.19 8.76
N PRO A 37 2.10 20.29 10.07
CA PRO A 37 2.63 19.15 10.82
C PRO A 37 1.61 18.01 10.94
N LEU A 38 0.31 18.30 11.02
CA LEU A 38 -0.72 17.27 11.01
C LEU A 38 -0.69 16.44 9.72
N THR A 39 -0.69 17.11 8.56
CA THR A 39 -0.62 16.45 7.26
C THR A 39 0.69 15.70 7.09
N THR A 40 1.80 16.30 7.49
CA THR A 40 3.12 15.65 7.46
C THR A 40 3.12 14.35 8.25
N THR A 41 2.51 14.34 9.45
CA THR A 41 2.36 13.15 10.30
C THR A 41 1.61 12.03 9.58
N PHE A 42 0.48 12.35 8.95
CA PHE A 42 -0.35 11.35 8.26
C PHE A 42 0.31 10.76 7.01
N LEU A 43 1.12 11.57 6.33
CA LEU A 43 1.78 11.22 5.07
C LEU A 43 3.08 10.46 5.27
N LEU A 44 3.84 10.76 6.33
CA LEU A 44 5.14 10.14 6.55
C LEU A 44 5.00 8.64 6.80
N ARG A 45 5.53 7.82 5.88
CA ARG A 45 5.56 6.36 6.00
C ARG A 45 7.00 5.85 5.93
N PRO A 46 7.31 4.67 6.50
CA PRO A 46 8.67 4.13 6.49
C PRO A 46 9.28 4.08 5.09
N ASP A 47 8.48 3.74 4.07
CA ASP A 47 8.88 3.64 2.67
C ASP A 47 8.54 4.89 1.84
N TYR A 48 9.31 5.09 0.76
CA TYR A 48 9.20 6.25 -0.14
C TYR A 48 7.92 6.21 -0.96
N ALA A 49 7.63 5.09 -1.61
CA ALA A 49 6.50 4.94 -2.53
C ALA A 49 5.16 5.26 -1.85
N THR A 50 4.90 4.70 -0.66
CA THR A 50 3.67 4.96 0.08
C THR A 50 3.56 6.43 0.50
N THR A 51 4.68 7.07 0.88
CA THR A 51 4.69 8.50 1.23
C THR A 51 4.29 9.36 0.02
N VAL A 52 4.82 9.06 -1.17
CA VAL A 52 4.51 9.79 -2.41
C VAL A 52 3.06 9.57 -2.84
N VAL A 53 2.59 8.32 -2.88
CA VAL A 53 1.21 7.99 -3.28
C VAL A 53 0.21 8.63 -2.34
N LYS A 54 0.41 8.53 -1.02
CA LYS A 54 -0.44 9.22 -0.05
C LYS A 54 -0.33 10.73 -0.17
N GLY A 55 0.86 11.28 -0.41
CA GLY A 55 1.05 12.71 -0.59
C GLY A 55 0.24 13.26 -1.76
N PHE A 56 0.36 12.61 -2.92
CA PHE A 56 -0.39 12.97 -4.12
C PHE A 56 -1.90 12.77 -3.93
N GLY A 57 -2.32 11.61 -3.42
CA GLY A 57 -3.72 11.32 -3.14
C GLY A 57 -4.35 12.30 -2.14
N ARG A 58 -3.59 12.74 -1.13
CA ARG A 58 -4.07 13.74 -0.18
C ARG A 58 -4.18 15.13 -0.79
N PHE A 59 -3.24 15.52 -1.66
CA PHE A 59 -3.32 16.80 -2.38
C PHE A 59 -4.53 16.83 -3.31
N VAL A 60 -4.69 15.82 -4.18
CA VAL A 60 -5.83 15.70 -5.10
C VAL A 60 -7.14 15.61 -4.33
N GLY A 61 -7.22 14.77 -3.29
CA GLY A 61 -8.42 14.64 -2.48
C GLY A 61 -8.79 15.92 -1.75
N THR A 62 -7.80 16.67 -1.26
CA THR A 62 -8.06 17.98 -0.62
C THR A 62 -8.57 18.97 -1.65
N PHE A 63 -7.96 19.05 -2.83
CA PHE A 63 -8.40 19.95 -3.88
C PHE A 63 -9.84 19.66 -4.32
N LEU A 64 -10.17 18.39 -4.57
CA LEU A 64 -11.52 17.97 -4.95
C LEU A 64 -12.54 18.19 -3.83
N GLY A 65 -12.17 17.91 -2.57
CA GLY A 65 -13.03 18.16 -1.41
C GLY A 65 -13.28 19.64 -1.17
N VAL A 66 -12.26 20.50 -1.36
CA VAL A 66 -12.38 21.96 -1.33
C VAL A 66 -13.35 22.45 -2.40
N LEU A 67 -13.14 22.01 -3.65
CA LEU A 67 -14.00 22.39 -4.77
C LEU A 67 -15.45 21.98 -4.51
N ALA A 68 -15.69 20.72 -4.16
CA ALA A 68 -17.04 20.22 -3.91
C ALA A 68 -17.72 20.94 -2.74
N ALA A 69 -17.03 21.14 -1.61
CA ALA A 69 -17.61 21.81 -0.45
C ALA A 69 -17.91 23.28 -0.73
N THR A 70 -16.99 23.97 -1.40
CA THR A 70 -17.19 25.38 -1.78
C THR A 70 -18.40 25.53 -2.70
N LEU A 71 -18.54 24.66 -3.70
CA LEU A 71 -19.71 24.69 -4.59
C LEU A 71 -21.02 24.43 -3.83
N CYS A 72 -21.06 23.43 -2.96
CA CYS A 72 -22.28 23.13 -2.18
C CYS A 72 -22.65 24.25 -1.21
N VAL A 73 -21.67 24.84 -0.52
CA VAL A 73 -21.92 25.93 0.45
C VAL A 73 -22.29 27.23 -0.26
N GLN A 74 -21.56 27.59 -1.32
CA GLN A 74 -21.76 28.87 -2.03
C GLN A 74 -23.10 28.94 -2.77
N PHE A 75 -23.51 27.83 -3.40
CA PHE A 75 -24.75 27.76 -4.20
C PHE A 75 -25.92 27.16 -3.42
N GLY A 76 -25.69 26.71 -2.18
CA GLY A 76 -26.70 26.13 -1.32
C GLY A 76 -27.46 27.14 -0.47
N PRO A 77 -28.56 26.71 0.18
CA PRO A 77 -29.26 27.53 1.16
C PRO A 77 -28.34 27.85 2.36
N HIS A 78 -28.39 29.10 2.83
CA HIS A 78 -27.72 29.52 4.07
C HIS A 78 -28.53 29.07 5.29
N ASP A 79 -28.69 27.76 5.45
CA ASP A 79 -29.50 27.13 6.49
C ASP A 79 -28.63 26.14 7.30
N PRO A 80 -28.60 26.25 8.65
CA PRO A 80 -27.86 25.32 9.49
C PRO A 80 -28.22 23.85 9.26
N TRP A 81 -29.49 23.53 8.93
CA TRP A 81 -29.91 22.16 8.65
C TRP A 81 -29.34 21.65 7.33
N TYR A 82 -29.26 22.51 6.32
CA TYR A 82 -28.57 22.19 5.06
C TYR A 82 -27.10 21.82 5.32
N HIS A 83 -26.35 22.66 6.04
CA HIS A 83 -24.95 22.37 6.38
C HIS A 83 -24.80 21.11 7.26
N ALA A 84 -25.71 20.89 8.22
CA ALA A 84 -25.71 19.69 9.04
C ALA A 84 -25.93 18.42 8.18
N SER A 85 -26.86 18.46 7.23
CA SER A 85 -27.12 17.33 6.33
C SER A 85 -25.90 16.98 5.47
N LEU A 86 -25.23 18.00 4.91
CA LEU A 86 -24.00 17.85 4.15
C LEU A 86 -22.87 17.26 5.00
N ALA A 87 -22.69 17.75 6.23
CA ALA A 87 -21.68 17.25 7.15
C ALA A 87 -21.95 15.79 7.55
N ILE A 88 -23.20 15.41 7.83
CA ILE A 88 -23.57 14.03 8.15
C ILE A 88 -23.28 13.10 6.96
N GLY A 89 -23.69 13.51 5.74
CA GLY A 89 -23.40 12.76 4.52
C GLY A 89 -21.90 12.58 4.28
N ALA A 90 -21.11 13.65 4.44
CA ALA A 90 -19.66 13.59 4.31
C ALA A 90 -19.02 12.72 5.40
N GLY A 91 -19.53 12.75 6.63
CA GLY A 91 -19.10 11.86 7.72
C GLY A 91 -19.35 10.40 7.39
N TRP A 92 -20.52 10.06 6.84
CA TRP A 92 -20.83 8.70 6.39
C TRP A 92 -19.90 8.26 5.26
N LEU A 93 -19.68 9.09 4.24
CA LEU A 93 -18.74 8.81 3.14
C LEU A 93 -17.31 8.61 3.65
N MET A 94 -16.90 9.39 4.65
CA MET A 94 -15.59 9.25 5.28
C MET A 94 -15.42 7.85 5.90
N PHE A 95 -16.43 7.34 6.62
CA PHE A 95 -16.39 5.97 7.14
C PHE A 95 -16.47 4.92 6.03
N ALA A 96 -17.34 5.11 5.04
CA ALA A 96 -17.51 4.18 3.93
C ALA A 96 -16.23 3.99 3.10
N PHE A 97 -15.43 5.05 2.93
CA PHE A 97 -14.19 5.00 2.14
C PHE A 97 -12.91 4.82 2.96
N PHE A 98 -12.98 4.74 4.29
CA PHE A 98 -11.80 4.71 5.17
C PHE A 98 -10.79 3.60 4.80
N GLU A 99 -11.29 2.40 4.50
CA GLU A 99 -10.45 1.25 4.10
C GLU A 99 -10.47 0.97 2.58
N VAL A 100 -11.38 1.62 1.84
CA VAL A 100 -11.59 1.35 0.41
C VAL A 100 -10.69 2.24 -0.46
N SER A 101 -10.61 3.54 -0.17
CA SER A 101 -9.81 4.47 -0.97
C SER A 101 -9.39 5.67 -0.16
N PHE A 102 -8.08 5.80 0.01
CA PHE A 102 -7.48 6.92 0.74
C PHE A 102 -7.86 8.27 0.11
N THR A 103 -7.87 8.40 -1.22
CA THR A 103 -8.21 9.66 -1.89
C THR A 103 -9.67 10.05 -1.64
N PHE A 104 -10.63 9.13 -1.80
CA PHE A 104 -12.04 9.41 -1.54
C PHE A 104 -12.31 9.71 -0.05
N TYR A 105 -11.61 9.01 0.86
CA TYR A 105 -11.61 9.35 2.27
C TYR A 105 -11.17 10.80 2.51
N ILE A 106 -10.09 11.27 1.86
CA ILE A 106 -9.62 12.66 2.00
C ILE A 106 -10.59 13.67 1.39
N VAL A 107 -11.25 13.34 0.27
CA VAL A 107 -12.32 14.20 -0.30
C VAL A 107 -13.42 14.40 0.73
N ALA A 108 -13.95 13.30 1.28
CA ALA A 108 -15.02 13.33 2.28
C ALA A 108 -14.60 14.06 3.56
N LEU A 109 -13.39 13.79 4.08
CA LEU A 109 -12.82 14.47 5.25
C LEU A 109 -12.69 15.98 5.03
N THR A 110 -12.16 16.38 3.86
CA THR A 110 -11.96 17.80 3.55
C THR A 110 -13.29 18.51 3.39
N PHE A 111 -14.24 17.87 2.71
CA PHE A 111 -15.59 18.38 2.56
C PHE A 111 -16.25 18.57 3.92
N TYR A 112 -16.20 17.55 4.78
CA TYR A 112 -16.72 17.58 6.14
C TYR A 112 -16.16 18.78 6.95
N VAL A 113 -14.84 18.98 6.92
CA VAL A 113 -14.20 20.07 7.65
C VAL A 113 -14.62 21.44 7.12
N ILE A 114 -14.70 21.62 5.80
CA ILE A 114 -15.07 22.92 5.21
C ILE A 114 -16.52 23.25 5.51
N VAL A 115 -17.45 22.31 5.33
CA VAL A 115 -18.86 22.51 5.66
C VAL A 115 -19.03 22.78 7.16
N GLY A 116 -18.33 22.04 8.03
CA GLY A 116 -18.38 22.25 9.47
C GLY A 116 -17.87 23.63 9.88
N LEU A 117 -16.79 24.12 9.26
CA LEU A 117 -16.27 25.47 9.52
C LEU A 117 -17.16 26.56 8.93
N ALA A 118 -17.77 26.32 7.77
CA ALA A 118 -18.76 27.23 7.18
C ALA A 118 -20.01 27.37 8.06
N ALA A 119 -20.48 26.28 8.66
CA ALA A 119 -21.55 26.32 9.66
C ALA A 119 -21.20 27.14 10.91
N LEU A 120 -19.91 27.29 11.23
CA LEU A 120 -19.40 28.15 12.29
C LEU A 120 -19.10 29.58 11.83
N GLY A 121 -19.51 29.96 10.61
CA GLY A 121 -19.35 31.30 10.05
C GLY A 121 -17.94 31.60 9.51
N ARG A 122 -17.09 30.60 9.29
CA ARG A 122 -15.79 30.78 8.62
C ARG A 122 -15.98 30.74 7.11
N SER A 123 -15.22 31.55 6.37
CA SER A 123 -15.22 31.51 4.91
C SER A 123 -14.71 30.16 4.39
N GLU A 124 -15.58 29.43 3.69
CA GLU A 124 -15.28 28.20 2.98
C GLU A 124 -14.17 28.37 1.94
N VAL A 125 -14.20 29.47 1.18
CA VAL A 125 -13.15 29.80 0.19
C VAL A 125 -11.80 30.04 0.86
N GLY A 126 -11.76 30.88 1.90
CA GLY A 126 -10.52 31.19 2.61
C GLY A 126 -9.90 29.95 3.27
N VAL A 127 -10.73 29.17 3.96
CA VAL A 127 -10.31 27.89 4.57
C VAL A 127 -9.85 26.90 3.49
N GLY A 128 -10.55 26.83 2.36
CA GLY A 128 -10.22 25.91 1.28
C GLY A 128 -8.87 26.19 0.63
N ILE A 129 -8.57 27.47 0.37
CA ILE A 129 -7.27 27.92 -0.13
C ILE A 129 -6.17 27.54 0.87
N GLU A 130 -6.35 27.89 2.14
CA GLU A 130 -5.36 27.61 3.18
C GLU A 130 -5.11 26.10 3.37
N ARG A 131 -6.17 25.28 3.31
CA ARG A 131 -6.04 23.80 3.35
C ARG A 131 -5.27 23.26 2.16
N THR A 132 -5.48 23.81 0.97
CA THR A 132 -4.75 23.38 -0.23
C THR A 132 -3.26 23.69 -0.10
N PHE A 133 -2.90 24.90 0.33
CA PHE A 133 -1.51 25.31 0.54
C PHE A 133 -0.83 24.52 1.66
N THR A 134 -1.46 24.41 2.83
CA THR A 134 -0.90 23.67 3.97
C THR A 134 -0.74 22.18 3.66
N THR A 135 -1.64 21.60 2.85
CA THR A 135 -1.52 20.22 2.37
C THR A 135 -0.35 20.06 1.41
N ALA A 136 -0.16 21.00 0.47
CA ALA A 136 0.99 21.00 -0.44
C ALA A 136 2.31 21.07 0.33
N ILE A 137 2.42 21.98 1.30
CA ILE A 137 3.63 22.13 2.14
C ILE A 137 3.87 20.87 2.96
N GLY A 138 2.83 20.33 3.62
CA GLY A 138 2.97 19.10 4.41
C GLY A 138 3.35 17.87 3.58
N ALA A 139 2.79 17.75 2.36
CA ALA A 139 3.16 16.69 1.42
C ALA A 139 4.59 16.84 0.92
N LEU A 140 4.99 18.05 0.53
CA LEU A 140 6.36 18.34 0.12
C LEU A 140 7.34 18.02 1.24
N LEU A 141 7.04 18.41 2.47
CA LEU A 141 7.87 18.15 3.63
C LEU A 141 8.00 16.65 3.90
N ALA A 142 6.90 15.90 3.86
CA ALA A 142 6.93 14.44 4.02
C ALA A 142 7.78 13.76 2.95
N VAL A 143 7.60 14.14 1.68
CA VAL A 143 8.38 13.60 0.56
C VAL A 143 9.85 13.98 0.66
N ALA A 144 10.16 15.26 0.91
CA ALA A 144 11.54 15.74 1.05
C ALA A 144 12.27 15.03 2.19
N THR A 145 11.61 14.84 3.34
CA THR A 145 12.26 14.17 4.47
C THR A 145 12.50 12.69 4.20
N THR A 146 11.57 12.01 3.50
CA THR A 146 11.76 10.62 3.06
C THR A 146 12.79 10.51 1.94
N PHE A 147 12.99 11.56 1.15
CA PHE A 147 14.02 11.62 0.11
C PHE A 147 15.44 11.73 0.69
N VAL A 148 15.63 12.48 1.79
CA VAL A 148 16.95 12.63 2.44
C VAL A 148 17.40 11.35 3.15
N TRP A 149 16.47 10.60 3.75
CA TRP A 149 16.72 9.27 4.33
C TRP A 149 15.79 8.21 3.71
N PRO A 150 16.09 7.78 2.48
CA PRO A 150 15.19 6.90 1.76
C PRO A 150 15.37 5.45 2.20
N VAL A 151 14.24 4.78 2.41
CA VAL A 151 14.15 3.33 2.49
C VAL A 151 13.54 2.87 1.17
N TRP A 152 14.40 2.34 0.30
CA TRP A 152 14.02 1.88 -1.03
C TRP A 152 13.52 0.44 -0.97
N GLU A 153 12.30 0.21 -1.44
CA GLU A 153 11.68 -1.11 -1.62
C GLU A 153 12.36 -1.88 -2.76
N SER A 154 12.94 -1.20 -3.75
CA SER A 154 13.75 -1.84 -4.80
C SER A 154 14.88 -2.73 -4.24
N ARG A 155 15.47 -2.35 -3.11
CA ARG A 155 16.50 -3.16 -2.42
C ARG A 155 15.95 -4.44 -1.77
N ARG A 156 14.64 -4.51 -1.54
CA ARG A 156 13.96 -5.68 -0.96
C ARG A 156 13.50 -6.67 -2.03
N VAL A 157 13.40 -6.25 -3.29
CA VAL A 157 12.93 -7.07 -4.43
C VAL A 157 13.60 -8.45 -4.40
N ARG A 158 14.94 -8.51 -4.43
CA ARG A 158 15.70 -9.77 -4.44
C ARG A 158 15.29 -10.73 -3.31
N GLY A 159 15.24 -10.22 -2.08
CA GLY A 159 14.93 -11.01 -0.90
C GLY A 159 13.50 -11.53 -0.91
N VAL A 160 12.55 -10.66 -1.24
CA VAL A 160 11.13 -11.00 -1.27
C VAL A 160 10.81 -12.01 -2.37
N PHE A 161 11.40 -11.88 -3.56
CA PHE A 161 11.25 -12.89 -4.60
C PHE A 161 11.89 -14.23 -4.23
N ARG A 162 13.05 -14.21 -3.58
CA ARG A 162 13.68 -15.44 -3.08
C ARG A 162 12.75 -16.18 -2.12
N GLU A 163 12.17 -15.47 -1.15
CA GLU A 163 11.21 -16.01 -0.20
C GLU A 163 9.93 -16.52 -0.89
N ALA A 164 9.38 -15.77 -1.85
CA ALA A 164 8.20 -16.17 -2.59
C ALA A 164 8.43 -17.45 -3.42
N PHE A 165 9.54 -17.56 -4.15
CA PHE A 165 9.88 -18.78 -4.89
C PHE A 165 10.15 -19.96 -3.93
N GLN A 166 10.80 -19.74 -2.78
CA GLN A 166 11.00 -20.77 -1.77
C GLN A 166 9.67 -21.30 -1.21
N ALA A 167 8.71 -20.42 -0.94
CA ALA A 167 7.39 -20.81 -0.46
C ALA A 167 6.59 -21.58 -1.53
N GLN A 168 6.67 -21.17 -2.80
CA GLN A 168 6.09 -21.94 -3.90
C GLN A 168 6.72 -23.33 -4.05
N MET A 169 8.04 -23.43 -3.90
CA MET A 169 8.72 -24.73 -3.89
C MET A 169 8.23 -25.61 -2.74
N ALA A 170 8.15 -25.06 -1.53
CA ALA A 170 7.69 -25.81 -0.35
C ALA A 170 6.24 -26.31 -0.55
N PHE A 171 5.36 -25.49 -1.12
CA PHE A 171 4.01 -25.90 -1.48
C PHE A 171 4.01 -27.02 -2.54
N GLY A 172 4.81 -26.88 -3.60
CA GLY A 172 4.97 -27.92 -4.63
C GLY A 172 5.52 -29.23 -4.08
N GLU A 173 6.52 -29.19 -3.21
CA GLU A 173 7.06 -30.37 -2.52
C GLU A 173 6.02 -31.01 -1.59
N GLY A 174 5.20 -30.22 -0.89
CA GLY A 174 4.05 -30.69 -0.13
C GLY A 174 3.05 -31.46 -0.99
N LEU A 175 2.75 -30.97 -2.20
CA LEU A 175 1.88 -31.67 -3.16
C LEU A 175 2.41 -33.06 -3.51
N THR A 176 3.73 -33.21 -3.70
CA THR A 176 4.32 -34.53 -4.03
C THR A 176 4.18 -35.55 -2.91
N ARG A 177 4.04 -35.10 -1.65
CA ARG A 177 4.00 -35.96 -0.46
C ARG A 177 2.58 -36.28 -0.02
N LEU A 178 1.58 -35.52 -0.49
CA LEU A 178 0.17 -35.69 -0.13
C LEU A 178 -0.37 -37.11 -0.40
N PRO A 179 -0.06 -37.80 -1.52
CA PRO A 179 -0.55 -39.16 -1.78
C PRO A 179 0.03 -40.22 -0.84
N PHE A 180 1.24 -40.01 -0.33
CA PHE A 180 1.97 -40.97 0.49
C PHE A 180 1.77 -40.78 1.99
N SER A 181 0.69 -40.09 2.40
CA SER A 181 0.43 -39.66 3.79
C SER A 181 1.57 -38.85 4.42
N GLY A 182 2.49 -38.30 3.62
CA GLY A 182 3.66 -37.55 4.09
C GLY A 182 3.36 -36.09 4.43
N THR A 183 2.14 -35.61 4.18
CA THR A 183 1.67 -34.26 4.50
C THR A 183 0.15 -34.29 4.72
N SER A 184 -0.36 -33.62 5.76
CA SER A 184 -1.80 -33.48 5.99
C SER A 184 -2.41 -32.43 5.05
N VAL A 185 -3.73 -32.47 4.86
CA VAL A 185 -4.42 -31.45 4.05
C VAL A 185 -4.25 -30.07 4.69
N GLU A 186 -4.35 -29.95 6.02
CA GLU A 186 -4.16 -28.66 6.71
C GLU A 186 -2.73 -28.12 6.54
N GLN A 187 -1.71 -28.97 6.63
CA GLN A 187 -0.32 -28.57 6.40
C GLN A 187 -0.11 -28.06 4.97
N LEU A 188 -0.77 -28.69 3.99
CA LEU A 188 -0.70 -28.26 2.60
C LEU A 188 -1.43 -26.93 2.36
N GLU A 189 -2.58 -26.73 3.01
CA GLU A 189 -3.30 -25.45 2.98
C GLU A 189 -2.47 -24.33 3.59
N GLU A 190 -1.78 -24.57 4.71
CA GLU A 190 -0.88 -23.59 5.32
C GLU A 190 0.26 -23.19 4.37
N LEU A 191 0.91 -24.16 3.73
CA LEU A 191 1.93 -23.88 2.71
C LEU A 191 1.38 -23.06 1.53
N ARG A 192 0.15 -23.34 1.10
CA ARG A 192 -0.54 -22.57 0.07
C ARG A 192 -0.82 -21.13 0.52
N HIS A 193 -1.28 -20.94 1.76
CA HIS A 193 -1.54 -19.61 2.33
C HIS A 193 -0.24 -18.80 2.45
N GLN A 194 0.85 -19.41 2.90
CA GLN A 194 2.17 -18.79 2.96
C GLN A 194 2.70 -18.41 1.57
N ALA A 195 2.61 -19.31 0.59
CA ALA A 195 3.01 -19.03 -0.79
C ALA A 195 2.20 -17.86 -1.39
N ARG A 196 0.89 -17.80 -1.12
CA ARG A 196 0.04 -16.67 -1.55
C ARG A 196 0.44 -15.37 -0.88
N ALA A 197 0.67 -15.37 0.43
CA ALA A 197 1.04 -14.17 1.18
C ALA A 197 2.36 -13.56 0.68
N LEU A 198 3.37 -14.40 0.45
CA LEU A 198 4.67 -13.95 -0.06
C LEU A 198 4.60 -13.50 -1.52
N ARG A 199 3.73 -14.08 -2.35
CA ARG A 199 3.48 -13.59 -3.70
C ARG A 199 2.87 -12.18 -3.69
N ILE A 200 1.85 -11.96 -2.85
CA ILE A 200 1.23 -10.63 -2.69
C ILE A 200 2.25 -9.59 -2.19
N GLU A 201 3.14 -9.98 -1.27
CA GLU A 201 4.23 -9.09 -0.83
C GLU A 201 5.23 -8.81 -1.97
N ALA A 202 5.54 -9.79 -2.82
CA ALA A 202 6.37 -9.58 -4.01
C ALA A 202 5.73 -8.60 -4.99
N GLU A 203 4.44 -8.79 -5.30
CA GLU A 203 3.66 -7.86 -6.14
C GLU A 203 3.71 -6.43 -5.58
N ARG A 204 3.45 -6.25 -4.28
CA ARG A 204 3.49 -4.95 -3.59
C ARG A 204 4.86 -4.28 -3.69
N VAL A 205 5.94 -5.03 -3.52
CA VAL A 205 7.31 -4.50 -3.56
C VAL A 205 7.68 -4.08 -4.98
N VAL A 206 7.24 -4.81 -6.02
CA VAL A 206 7.45 -4.38 -7.41
C VAL A 206 6.68 -3.11 -7.71
N GLU A 207 5.38 -3.04 -7.37
CA GLU A 207 4.57 -1.83 -7.57
C GLU A 207 5.20 -0.62 -6.89
N ALA A 208 5.64 -0.77 -5.64
CA ALA A 208 6.35 0.27 -4.91
C ALA A 208 7.66 0.69 -5.61
N SER A 209 8.46 -0.28 -6.08
CA SER A 209 9.72 0.00 -6.76
C SER A 209 9.56 0.78 -8.07
N GLN A 210 8.43 0.64 -8.77
CA GLN A 210 8.16 1.38 -10.01
C GLN A 210 7.92 2.88 -9.77
N LEU A 211 7.52 3.26 -8.56
CA LEU A 211 7.31 4.66 -8.15
C LEU A 211 8.60 5.32 -7.64
N GLU A 212 9.68 4.55 -7.50
CA GLU A 212 10.97 5.06 -7.05
C GLU A 212 11.75 5.75 -8.19
N PRO A 213 12.58 6.76 -7.87
CA PRO A 213 13.45 7.38 -8.86
C PRO A 213 14.37 6.36 -9.54
N ARG A 214 14.60 6.50 -10.85
CA ARG A 214 15.39 5.52 -11.62
C ARG A 214 16.79 5.24 -11.07
N TRP A 215 17.44 6.23 -10.46
CA TRP A 215 18.78 6.10 -9.90
C TRP A 215 18.82 5.29 -8.60
N SER A 216 17.68 5.09 -7.93
CA SER A 216 17.59 4.23 -6.75
C SER A 216 17.19 2.80 -7.07
N ARG A 217 16.69 2.52 -8.28
CA ARG A 217 16.26 1.19 -8.71
C ARG A 217 17.47 0.36 -9.12
N ASP A 218 17.63 -0.79 -8.47
CA ASP A 218 18.61 -1.80 -8.89
C ASP A 218 18.17 -2.43 -10.22
N ARG A 219 19.11 -2.96 -11.01
CA ARG A 219 18.80 -3.68 -12.27
C ARG A 219 17.77 -4.80 -12.07
N GLU A 220 17.77 -5.43 -10.91
CA GLU A 220 16.82 -6.48 -10.55
C GLU A 220 15.38 -5.97 -10.42
N ALA A 221 15.18 -4.69 -10.07
CA ALA A 221 13.84 -4.10 -10.03
C ALA A 221 13.24 -3.91 -11.43
N ASP A 222 14.08 -3.69 -12.46
CA ASP A 222 13.63 -3.63 -13.86
C ASP A 222 13.23 -5.04 -14.37
N ASP A 223 13.87 -6.09 -13.86
CA ASP A 223 13.57 -7.49 -14.20
C ASP A 223 12.40 -8.08 -13.39
N ALA A 224 12.04 -7.45 -12.27
CA ALA A 224 11.07 -7.96 -11.31
C ALA A 224 9.67 -8.18 -11.91
N VAL A 225 9.28 -7.41 -12.93
CA VAL A 225 8.00 -7.61 -13.65
C VAL A 225 7.95 -9.01 -14.28
N ARG A 226 9.06 -9.46 -14.90
CA ARG A 226 9.14 -10.81 -15.48
C ARG A 226 9.09 -11.89 -14.40
N TRP A 227 9.62 -11.61 -13.22
CA TRP A 227 9.56 -12.55 -12.10
C TRP A 227 8.16 -12.67 -11.53
N ILE A 228 7.34 -11.61 -11.54
CA ILE A 228 5.91 -11.69 -11.18
C ILE A 228 5.17 -12.61 -12.14
N GLU A 229 5.33 -12.41 -13.45
CA GLU A 229 4.69 -13.26 -14.46
C GLU A 229 5.02 -14.74 -14.24
N GLN A 230 6.28 -15.04 -13.91
CA GLN A 230 6.70 -16.41 -13.57
C GLN A 230 6.09 -16.91 -12.26
N LEU A 231 6.05 -16.10 -11.20
CA LEU A 231 5.40 -16.46 -9.94
C LEU A 231 3.90 -16.75 -10.14
N ASP A 232 3.21 -15.95 -10.95
CA ASP A 232 1.78 -16.13 -11.24
C ASP A 232 1.51 -17.36 -12.08
N GLY A 233 2.33 -17.61 -13.11
CA GLY A 233 2.27 -18.84 -13.89
C GLY A 233 2.45 -20.09 -13.03
N ASN A 234 3.45 -20.08 -12.15
CA ASN A 234 3.71 -21.17 -11.20
C ASN A 234 2.54 -21.36 -10.22
N ALA A 235 2.00 -20.28 -9.67
CA ALA A 235 0.88 -20.34 -8.74
C ALA A 235 -0.38 -20.92 -9.38
N ALA A 236 -0.71 -20.51 -10.60
CA ALA A 236 -1.84 -21.05 -11.34
C ALA A 236 -1.71 -22.57 -11.58
N MET A 237 -0.52 -23.01 -12.02
CA MET A 237 -0.23 -24.43 -12.21
C MET A 237 -0.27 -25.23 -10.90
N LEU A 238 0.29 -24.72 -9.81
CA LEU A 238 0.27 -25.41 -8.51
C LEU A 238 -1.15 -25.51 -7.95
N LEU A 239 -2.02 -24.51 -8.19
CA LEU A 239 -3.44 -24.57 -7.82
C LEU A 239 -4.21 -25.62 -8.62
N SER A 240 -3.95 -25.75 -9.93
CA SER A 240 -4.59 -26.81 -10.72
C SER A 240 -4.14 -28.20 -10.27
N LEU A 241 -2.83 -28.37 -9.98
CA LEU A 241 -2.29 -29.62 -9.46
C LEU A 241 -2.80 -29.95 -8.05
N HIS A 242 -3.01 -28.93 -7.21
CA HIS A 242 -3.63 -29.10 -5.90
C HIS A 242 -5.07 -29.62 -5.99
N ALA A 243 -5.88 -29.05 -6.88
CA ALA A 243 -7.24 -29.53 -7.12
C ALA A 243 -7.24 -31.00 -7.60
N GLN A 244 -6.36 -31.35 -8.55
CA GLN A 244 -6.21 -32.73 -9.02
C GLN A 244 -5.77 -33.68 -7.89
N ALA A 245 -4.82 -33.27 -7.06
CA ALA A 245 -4.31 -34.11 -5.97
C ALA A 245 -5.38 -34.40 -4.90
N LEU A 246 -6.27 -33.45 -4.62
CA LEU A 246 -7.41 -33.66 -3.72
C LEU A 246 -8.42 -34.65 -4.32
N GLU A 247 -8.73 -34.53 -5.61
CA GLU A 247 -9.63 -35.44 -6.33
C GLU A 247 -9.06 -36.88 -6.40
N GLN A 248 -7.75 -37.01 -6.64
CA GLN A 248 -7.04 -38.31 -6.60
C GLN A 248 -7.08 -38.93 -5.21
N ARG A 249 -6.82 -38.14 -4.15
CA ARG A 249 -6.89 -38.60 -2.76
C ARG A 249 -8.31 -39.03 -2.37
N ALA A 250 -9.34 -38.39 -2.94
CA ALA A 250 -10.73 -38.79 -2.78
C ALA A 250 -11.13 -40.02 -3.61
N GLY A 251 -10.21 -40.58 -4.42
CA GLY A 251 -10.45 -41.75 -5.27
C GLY A 251 -11.30 -41.45 -6.51
N ARG A 252 -11.46 -40.18 -6.90
CA ARG A 252 -12.34 -39.76 -8.00
C ARG A 252 -11.67 -39.74 -9.37
N ILE A 253 -10.35 -39.55 -9.41
CA ILE A 253 -9.55 -39.46 -10.64
C ILE A 253 -8.30 -40.33 -10.47
N PRO A 254 -7.84 -41.07 -11.51
CA PRO A 254 -6.58 -41.81 -11.47
C PRO A 254 -5.35 -40.88 -11.43
N GLU A 255 -4.21 -41.42 -10.96
CA GLU A 255 -2.92 -40.70 -11.03
C GLU A 255 -2.50 -40.50 -12.49
N GLU A 256 -2.21 -39.25 -12.86
CA GLU A 256 -1.79 -38.90 -14.21
C GLU A 256 -0.27 -38.62 -14.25
N PRO A 257 0.53 -39.35 -15.06
CA PRO A 257 1.98 -39.16 -15.15
C PRO A 257 2.38 -37.74 -15.58
N GLN A 258 1.55 -37.10 -16.41
CA GLN A 258 1.79 -35.74 -16.90
C GLN A 258 1.70 -34.70 -15.77
N ALA A 259 0.75 -34.84 -14.85
CA ALA A 259 0.62 -33.95 -13.70
C ALA A 259 1.87 -33.98 -12.81
N ARG A 260 2.43 -35.18 -12.60
CA ARG A 260 3.68 -35.36 -11.83
C ARG A 260 4.90 -34.74 -12.53
N ALA A 261 5.00 -34.87 -13.85
CA ALA A 261 6.06 -34.25 -14.63
C ALA A 261 5.98 -32.71 -14.61
N SER A 262 4.78 -32.15 -14.74
CA SER A 262 4.54 -30.71 -14.63
C SER A 262 4.89 -30.17 -13.24
N LEU A 263 4.54 -30.90 -12.18
CA LEU A 263 4.90 -30.53 -10.80
C LEU A 263 6.42 -30.51 -10.59
N GLN A 264 7.13 -31.53 -11.07
CA GLN A 264 8.60 -31.58 -10.98
C GLN A 264 9.27 -30.44 -11.75
N ARG A 265 8.71 -30.08 -12.92
CA ARG A 265 9.18 -28.93 -13.71
C ARG A 265 8.97 -27.62 -12.96
N ALA A 266 7.80 -27.42 -12.35
CA ALA A 266 7.50 -26.23 -11.54
C ALA A 266 8.52 -26.04 -10.39
N ILE A 267 8.78 -27.13 -9.66
CA ILE A 267 9.70 -27.12 -8.53
C ILE A 267 11.13 -26.85 -9.00
N SER A 268 11.55 -27.43 -10.13
CA SER A 268 12.91 -27.23 -10.66
C SER A 268 13.12 -25.81 -11.17
N GLU A 269 12.14 -25.22 -11.87
CA GLU A 269 12.17 -23.83 -12.31
C GLU A 269 12.24 -22.86 -11.13
N ALA A 270 11.40 -23.06 -10.11
CA ALA A 270 11.45 -22.25 -8.90
C ALA A 270 12.81 -22.39 -8.17
N ARG A 271 13.37 -23.61 -8.11
CA ARG A 271 14.70 -23.86 -7.52
C ARG A 271 15.82 -23.14 -8.26
N LEU A 272 15.76 -23.13 -9.59
CA LEU A 272 16.70 -22.35 -10.42
C LEU A 272 16.60 -20.85 -10.12
N MET A 273 15.38 -20.34 -9.95
CA MET A 273 15.17 -18.93 -9.59
C MET A 273 15.70 -18.60 -8.20
N VAL A 274 15.45 -19.45 -7.20
CA VAL A 274 16.05 -19.29 -5.85
C VAL A 274 17.58 -19.26 -5.93
N GLY A 275 18.19 -20.12 -6.76
CA GLY A 275 19.64 -20.13 -6.99
C GLY A 275 20.17 -18.86 -7.66
N LYS A 276 19.45 -18.31 -8.63
CA LYS A 276 19.81 -17.02 -9.27
C LYS A 276 19.70 -15.84 -8.30
N LEU A 277 18.76 -15.91 -7.38
CA LEU A 277 18.49 -14.88 -6.39
C LEU A 277 19.33 -15.02 -5.13
N ALA A 278 20.16 -16.08 -5.00
CA ALA A 278 21.07 -16.38 -3.88
C ALA A 278 22.20 -15.34 -3.72
#